data_AF-A0A1C2C3A2-F1
#
_entry.id   AF-A0A1C2C3A2-F1
#
_cell.length_a   1.000
_cell.length_b   1.000
_cell.length_c   1.000
_cell.angle_alpha   90.00
_cell.angle_beta   90.00
_cell.angle_gamma   90.00
#
_symmetry.space_group_name_H-M   'P 1'
#
loop_
_entity.id
_entity.type
_entity.pdbx_description
1 polymer ?
#
loop_
_entity_poly.entity_id
_entity_poly.type
_entity_poly.pdbx_seq_one_letter_code
_entity_poly.pdbx_strand_id
1 'polypeptide(L)'
;MNDQYKSFIKKSTKFKQRADLILNHRSELWMIQYLNISLLSDLWQAWCSFSREVILSSCNGTTTRSGARVPPIAGDKSWQRLGYVVQQAKRGNPIKPSKTIAFLREEPTWGDQNVLISAVNTLMPSNMTTLLMGFGQPTKAIPHIQTVRNATAHLNSETIANVKQLLPFYLGHGFSHPIDIMWMQDPNARTEAIYYWLDELQLIADIVTS
;
A
#
# COMPACT_ATOMS: atom_id res chain seq x y z
N MET A 1 -6.79 13.05 10.38
CA MET A 1 -5.67 12.19 9.94
C MET A 1 -4.93 11.51 11.08
N ASN A 2 -4.91 12.06 12.30
CA ASN A 2 -4.22 11.44 13.44
C ASN A 2 -4.69 10.00 13.73
N ASP A 3 -6.00 9.75 13.65
CA ASP A 3 -6.55 8.41 13.92
C ASP A 3 -6.18 7.39 12.85
N GLN A 4 -6.21 7.78 11.58
CA GLN A 4 -5.76 6.95 10.45
C GLN A 4 -4.29 6.55 10.64
N TYR A 5 -3.42 7.52 10.97
CA TYR A 5 -2.00 7.27 11.24
C TYR A 5 -1.82 6.31 12.43
N LYS A 6 -2.40 6.62 13.59
CA LYS A 6 -2.29 5.76 14.79
C LYS A 6 -2.79 4.34 14.54
N SER A 7 -3.90 4.20 13.82
CA SER A 7 -4.46 2.91 13.44
C SER A 7 -3.48 2.11 12.56
N PHE A 8 -2.89 2.75 11.55
CA PHE A 8 -1.92 2.10 10.67
C PHE A 8 -0.63 1.73 11.39
N ILE A 9 -0.05 2.63 12.19
CA ILE A 9 1.16 2.34 12.98
C ILE A 9 0.92 1.19 13.97
N LYS A 10 -0.24 1.15 14.63
CA LYS A 10 -0.61 0.03 15.51
C LYS A 10 -0.69 -1.30 14.75
N LYS A 11 -1.27 -1.32 13.56
CA LYS A 11 -1.30 -2.52 12.70
C LYS A 11 0.11 -2.92 12.24
N SER A 12 0.92 -1.95 11.81
CA SER A 12 2.29 -2.16 11.36
C SER A 12 3.17 -2.76 12.46
N THR A 13 3.03 -2.27 13.70
CA THR A 13 3.70 -2.85 14.88
C THR A 13 3.29 -4.32 15.09
N LYS A 14 2.00 -4.64 14.95
CA LYS A 14 1.53 -6.04 15.03
C LYS A 14 2.07 -6.91 13.90
N PHE A 15 2.25 -6.36 12.70
CA PHE A 15 2.84 -7.08 11.58
C PHE A 15 4.32 -7.40 11.82
N LYS A 16 5.09 -6.45 12.38
CA LYS A 16 6.46 -6.72 12.84
C LYS A 16 6.51 -7.85 13.87
N GLN A 17 5.66 -7.76 14.91
CA GLN A 17 5.56 -8.82 15.92
C GLN A 17 5.18 -10.19 15.32
N ARG A 18 4.28 -10.22 14.33
CA ARG A 18 3.95 -11.47 13.62
C ARG A 18 5.13 -11.99 12.81
N ALA A 19 5.89 -11.10 12.16
CA ALA A 19 7.09 -11.49 11.43
C ALA A 19 8.14 -12.09 12.38
N ASP A 20 8.38 -11.45 13.53
CA ASP A 20 9.28 -11.95 14.58
C ASP A 20 8.85 -13.34 15.06
N LEU A 21 7.54 -13.53 15.30
CA LEU A 21 7.00 -14.81 15.72
C LEU A 21 7.22 -15.89 14.65
N ILE A 22 6.96 -15.59 13.37
CA ILE A 22 7.15 -16.56 12.29
C ILE A 22 8.62 -16.94 12.13
N LEU A 23 9.53 -15.96 12.18
CA LEU A 23 10.97 -16.20 12.05
C LEU A 23 11.51 -17.13 13.14
N ASN A 24 10.97 -17.00 14.36
CA ASN A 24 11.35 -17.82 15.51
C ASN A 24 10.52 -19.11 15.63
N HIS A 25 9.53 -19.32 14.77
CA HIS A 25 8.65 -20.48 14.85
C HIS A 25 9.27 -21.70 14.18
N ARG A 26 9.20 -22.85 14.85
CA ARG A 26 9.48 -24.15 14.24
C ARG A 26 8.16 -24.82 13.92
N SER A 27 7.85 -24.96 12.64
CA SER A 27 6.65 -25.64 12.15
C SER A 27 6.89 -26.27 10.80
N GLU A 28 5.93 -27.06 10.35
CA GLU A 28 5.93 -27.63 9.01
C GLU A 28 5.93 -26.51 7.95
N LEU A 29 6.59 -26.78 6.82
CA LEU A 29 6.83 -25.80 5.75
C LEU A 29 5.53 -25.14 5.26
N TRP A 30 4.47 -25.92 5.08
CA TRP A 30 3.18 -25.39 4.60
C TRP A 30 2.55 -24.40 5.59
N MET A 31 2.76 -24.59 6.89
CA MET A 31 2.23 -23.71 7.93
C MET A 31 2.99 -22.38 7.92
N ILE A 32 4.33 -22.43 7.84
CA ILE A 32 5.16 -21.21 7.71
C ILE A 32 4.76 -20.44 6.45
N GLN A 33 4.61 -21.13 5.32
CA GLN A 33 4.19 -20.53 4.06
C GLN A 33 2.80 -19.88 4.17
N TYR A 34 1.83 -20.57 4.79
CA TYR A 34 0.51 -20.01 5.04
C TYR A 34 0.57 -18.74 5.89
N LEU A 35 1.30 -18.77 7.01
CA LEU A 35 1.47 -17.62 7.91
C LEU A 35 2.10 -16.42 7.19
N ASN A 36 3.10 -16.67 6.33
CA ASN A 36 3.75 -15.66 5.52
C ASN A 36 2.78 -15.01 4.51
N ILE A 37 2.01 -15.83 3.79
CA ILE A 37 1.02 -15.35 2.82
C ILE A 37 -0.05 -14.52 3.53
N SER A 38 -0.56 -15.00 4.67
CA SER A 38 -1.54 -14.25 5.48
C SER A 38 -0.97 -12.93 5.98
N LEU A 39 0.28 -12.92 6.47
CA LEU A 39 0.95 -11.69 6.92
C LEU A 39 1.06 -10.67 5.80
N LEU A 40 1.55 -11.08 4.62
CA LEU A 40 1.71 -10.17 3.47
C LEU A 40 0.36 -9.66 2.96
N SER A 41 -0.65 -10.53 2.90
CA SER A 41 -2.00 -10.15 2.48
C SER A 41 -2.63 -9.14 3.45
N ASP A 42 -2.54 -9.38 4.76
CA ASP A 42 -3.06 -8.47 5.78
C ASP A 42 -2.36 -7.11 5.74
N LEU A 43 -1.03 -7.10 5.56
CA LEU A 43 -0.25 -5.89 5.36
C LEU A 43 -0.74 -5.09 4.15
N TRP A 44 -0.89 -5.74 3.00
CA TRP A 44 -1.36 -5.10 1.78
C TRP A 44 -2.76 -4.50 1.94
N GLN A 45 -3.70 -5.22 2.57
CA GLN A 45 -5.04 -4.72 2.83
C GLN A 45 -5.04 -3.54 3.80
N ALA A 46 -4.20 -3.58 4.85
CA ALA A 46 -4.04 -2.48 5.78
C ALA A 46 -3.49 -1.23 5.09
N TRP A 47 -2.50 -1.39 4.20
CA TRP A 47 -1.96 -0.31 3.37
C TRP A 47 -3.00 0.27 2.43
N CYS A 48 -3.72 -0.56 1.66
CA CYS A 48 -4.78 -0.10 0.77
C CYS A 48 -5.86 0.69 1.52
N SER A 49 -6.27 0.20 2.68
CA SER A 49 -7.29 0.85 3.52
C SER A 49 -6.80 2.20 4.04
N PHE A 50 -5.57 2.24 4.58
CA PHE A 50 -4.96 3.48 5.07
C PHE A 50 -4.88 4.55 3.97
N SER A 51 -4.29 4.20 2.82
CA SER A 51 -4.10 5.15 1.72
C SER A 51 -5.42 5.67 1.15
N ARG A 52 -6.42 4.78 1.03
CA ARG A 52 -7.80 5.15 0.67
C ARG A 52 -8.37 6.17 1.67
N GLU A 53 -8.31 5.86 2.96
CA GLU A 53 -8.87 6.71 4.01
C GLU A 53 -8.20 8.09 4.06
N VAL A 54 -6.87 8.16 3.91
CA VAL A 54 -6.11 9.43 3.89
C VAL A 54 -6.54 10.31 2.73
N ILE A 55 -6.61 9.75 1.50
CA ILE A 55 -7.02 10.53 0.32
C ILE A 55 -8.48 10.99 0.46
N LEU A 56 -9.39 10.08 0.81
CA LEU A 56 -10.80 10.44 0.96
C LEU A 56 -11.03 11.47 2.07
N SER A 57 -10.30 11.37 3.18
CA SER A 57 -10.36 12.36 4.27
C SER A 57 -9.81 13.72 3.83
N SER A 58 -8.75 13.73 3.03
CA SER A 58 -8.18 14.96 2.45
C SER A 58 -9.20 15.67 1.57
N CYS A 59 -9.93 14.93 0.74
CA CYS A 59 -10.99 15.49 -0.11
C CYS A 59 -12.23 15.92 0.69
N ASN A 60 -12.59 15.17 1.74
CA ASN A 60 -13.75 15.47 2.59
C ASN A 60 -13.56 16.64 3.56
N GLY A 61 -12.32 17.10 3.70
CA GLY A 61 -11.94 18.05 4.73
C GLY A 61 -11.60 17.32 6.02
N THR A 62 -10.43 17.62 6.58
CA THR A 62 -9.91 16.96 7.77
C THR A 62 -8.92 17.85 8.50
N THR A 63 -8.36 17.33 9.58
CA THR A 63 -7.23 17.93 10.29
C THR A 63 -6.05 16.99 10.18
N THR A 64 -4.89 17.52 9.78
CA THR A 64 -3.63 16.78 9.73
C THR A 64 -3.21 16.36 11.14
N ARG A 65 -2.19 15.51 11.25
CA ARG A 65 -1.64 15.10 12.54
C ARG A 65 -1.00 16.29 13.27
N SER A 66 -0.39 17.23 12.55
CA SER A 66 0.13 18.49 13.13
C SER A 66 -0.94 19.50 13.56
N GLY A 67 -2.22 19.21 13.31
CA GLY A 67 -3.32 20.11 13.67
C GLY A 67 -3.71 21.11 12.58
N ALA A 68 -3.05 21.08 11.43
CA ALA A 68 -3.39 21.94 10.30
C ALA A 68 -4.74 21.53 9.68
N ARG A 69 -5.57 22.52 9.35
CA ARG A 69 -6.87 22.27 8.72
C ARG A 69 -6.71 22.08 7.22
N VAL A 70 -7.20 20.96 6.71
CA VAL A 70 -7.32 20.64 5.28
C VAL A 70 -8.77 20.92 4.87
N PRO A 71 -9.08 22.00 4.13
CA PRO A 71 -10.45 22.26 3.69
C PRO A 71 -10.93 21.22 2.67
N PRO A 72 -12.25 20.93 2.64
CA PRO A 72 -12.85 20.02 1.68
C PRO A 72 -12.73 20.55 0.24
N ILE A 73 -12.67 19.65 -0.72
CA ILE A 73 -12.80 20.01 -2.14
C ILE A 73 -14.25 20.43 -2.48
N ALA A 74 -14.39 21.19 -3.56
CA ALA A 74 -15.70 21.55 -4.12
C ALA A 74 -16.40 20.32 -4.73
N GLY A 75 -17.73 20.38 -4.82
CA GLY A 75 -18.55 19.33 -5.43
C GLY A 75 -18.83 18.13 -4.52
N ASP A 76 -19.24 17.02 -5.15
CA ASP A 76 -19.59 15.76 -4.51
C ASP A 76 -18.34 15.00 -4.02
N LYS A 77 -18.32 14.75 -2.72
CA LYS A 77 -17.20 14.12 -1.98
C LYS A 77 -17.52 12.72 -1.50
N SER A 78 -18.65 12.16 -1.95
CA SER A 78 -19.00 10.77 -1.69
C SER A 78 -17.87 9.85 -2.16
N TRP A 79 -17.60 8.78 -1.40
CA TRP A 79 -16.56 7.83 -1.79
C TRP A 79 -16.86 7.21 -3.17
N GLN A 80 -18.14 7.06 -3.50
CA GLN A 80 -18.61 6.59 -4.80
C GLN A 80 -18.20 7.54 -5.93
N ARG A 81 -18.27 8.85 -5.70
CA ARG A 81 -17.86 9.83 -6.70
C ARG A 81 -16.35 9.87 -6.84
N LEU A 82 -15.63 9.95 -5.71
CA LEU A 82 -14.18 10.04 -5.70
C LEU A 82 -13.54 8.78 -6.30
N GLY A 83 -14.02 7.60 -5.91
CA GLY A 83 -13.59 6.31 -6.47
C GLY A 83 -13.84 6.23 -7.99
N TYR A 84 -14.99 6.69 -8.47
CA TYR A 84 -15.26 6.76 -9.92
C TYR A 84 -14.28 7.67 -10.66
N VAL A 85 -14.04 8.88 -10.15
CA VAL A 85 -13.16 9.87 -10.78
C VAL A 85 -11.75 9.29 -10.93
N VAL A 86 -11.20 8.73 -9.86
CA VAL A 86 -9.86 8.11 -9.89
C VAL A 86 -9.82 6.89 -10.81
N GLN A 87 -10.87 6.05 -10.80
CA GLN A 87 -10.93 4.87 -11.66
C GLN A 87 -10.99 5.23 -13.15
N GLN A 88 -11.67 6.32 -13.53
CA GLN A 88 -11.66 6.81 -14.91
C GLN A 88 -10.32 7.44 -15.29
N ALA A 89 -9.74 8.26 -14.41
CA ALA A 89 -8.43 8.86 -14.63
C ALA A 89 -7.34 7.81 -14.84
N LYS A 90 -7.33 6.75 -14.02
CA LYS A 90 -6.45 5.58 -14.19
C LYS A 90 -6.58 4.93 -15.58
N ARG A 91 -7.80 4.90 -16.13
CA ARG A 91 -8.09 4.29 -17.44
C ARG A 91 -7.86 5.25 -18.62
N GLY A 92 -7.56 6.53 -18.37
CA GLY A 92 -7.50 7.56 -19.41
C GLY A 92 -8.87 7.90 -20.01
N ASN A 93 -9.95 7.60 -19.30
CA ASN A 93 -11.32 7.82 -19.77
C ASN A 93 -11.84 9.21 -19.36
N PRO A 94 -12.78 9.79 -20.13
CA PRO A 94 -13.42 11.05 -19.76
C PRO A 94 -14.29 10.88 -18.49
N ILE A 95 -14.17 11.84 -17.57
CA ILE A 95 -14.93 11.86 -16.31
C ILE A 95 -16.32 12.45 -16.56
N LYS A 96 -17.37 11.64 -16.42
CA LYS A 96 -18.76 12.11 -16.57
C LYS A 96 -19.29 12.68 -15.26
N PRO A 97 -19.90 13.89 -15.21
CA PRO A 97 -20.30 14.53 -13.95
C PRO A 97 -21.28 13.74 -13.08
N SER A 98 -22.28 13.08 -13.69
CA SER A 98 -23.37 12.38 -12.98
C SER A 98 -23.10 10.90 -12.66
N LYS A 99 -21.91 10.39 -13.00
CA LYS A 99 -21.56 8.98 -12.80
C LYS A 99 -20.78 8.78 -11.50
N THR A 100 -21.04 7.66 -10.86
CA THR A 100 -20.37 7.19 -9.64
C THR A 100 -20.15 5.69 -9.75
N ILE A 101 -19.31 5.12 -8.87
CA ILE A 101 -19.27 3.67 -8.68
C ILE A 101 -20.35 3.26 -7.66
N ALA A 102 -20.85 2.04 -7.76
CA ALA A 102 -21.85 1.53 -6.83
C ALA A 102 -21.25 0.65 -5.73
N PHE A 103 -20.12 -0.02 -6.03
CA PHE A 103 -19.56 -1.04 -5.15
C PHE A 103 -18.07 -0.82 -4.90
N LEU A 104 -17.59 -1.21 -3.72
CA LEU A 104 -16.17 -1.13 -3.36
C LEU A 104 -15.25 -1.90 -4.31
N ARG A 105 -15.72 -3.02 -4.89
CA ARG A 105 -14.95 -3.79 -5.88
C ARG A 105 -14.66 -3.04 -7.18
N GLU A 106 -15.36 -1.93 -7.42
CA GLU A 106 -15.17 -1.06 -8.59
C GLU A 106 -14.17 0.07 -8.32
N GLU A 107 -13.72 0.22 -7.07
CA GLU A 107 -12.68 1.18 -6.71
C GLU A 107 -11.33 0.79 -7.32
N PRO A 108 -10.45 1.77 -7.55
CA PRO A 108 -9.09 1.49 -7.93
C PRO A 108 -8.33 0.82 -6.77
N THR A 109 -7.22 0.16 -7.10
CA THR A 109 -6.34 -0.45 -6.09
C THR A 109 -5.60 0.63 -5.29
N TRP A 110 -6.15 1.04 -4.15
CA TRP A 110 -5.60 2.12 -3.32
C TRP A 110 -4.23 1.84 -2.67
N GLY A 111 -3.64 0.66 -2.83
CA GLY A 111 -2.26 0.40 -2.40
C GLY A 111 -1.21 0.68 -3.47
N ASP A 112 -1.63 0.78 -4.73
CA ASP A 112 -0.74 0.95 -5.89
C ASP A 112 -0.23 2.38 -5.98
N GLN A 113 1.10 2.55 -6.05
CA GLN A 113 1.74 3.85 -6.00
C GLN A 113 1.31 4.78 -7.14
N ASN A 114 1.21 4.25 -8.37
CA ASN A 114 0.80 5.04 -9.54
C ASN A 114 -0.67 5.45 -9.43
N VAL A 115 -1.52 4.57 -8.91
CA VAL A 115 -2.91 4.90 -8.60
C VAL A 115 -3.00 6.02 -7.58
N LEU A 116 -2.18 5.98 -6.52
CA LEU A 116 -2.18 7.00 -5.47
C LEU A 116 -1.76 8.37 -6.02
N ILE A 117 -0.67 8.42 -6.79
CA ILE A 117 -0.22 9.67 -7.44
C ILE A 117 -1.29 10.20 -8.40
N SER A 118 -1.85 9.33 -9.24
CA SER A 118 -2.95 9.70 -10.16
C SER A 118 -4.17 10.22 -9.41
N ALA A 119 -4.53 9.60 -8.29
CA ALA A 119 -5.65 10.03 -7.45
C ALA A 119 -5.43 11.44 -6.91
N VAL A 120 -4.26 11.71 -6.34
CA VAL A 120 -3.95 13.04 -5.78
C VAL A 120 -3.95 14.11 -6.87
N ASN A 121 -3.34 13.84 -8.03
CA ASN A 121 -3.32 14.77 -9.16
C ASN A 121 -4.71 15.03 -9.75
N THR A 122 -5.60 14.03 -9.75
CA THR A 122 -6.93 14.15 -10.32
C THR A 122 -7.90 14.85 -9.35
N LEU A 123 -7.85 14.50 -8.07
CA LEU A 123 -8.77 15.01 -7.06
C LEU A 123 -8.34 16.36 -6.49
N MET A 124 -7.05 16.70 -6.59
CA MET A 124 -6.46 17.97 -6.15
C MET A 124 -6.91 18.42 -4.74
N PRO A 125 -6.74 17.57 -3.70
CA PRO A 125 -7.02 18.02 -2.33
C PRO A 125 -6.08 19.16 -1.94
N SER A 126 -6.50 20.00 -0.99
CA SER A 126 -5.75 21.20 -0.61
C SER A 126 -4.34 20.93 -0.04
N ASN A 127 -4.10 19.73 0.50
CA ASN A 127 -2.80 19.25 0.95
C ASN A 127 -2.08 18.38 -0.10
N MET A 128 -2.39 18.51 -1.39
CA MET A 128 -1.83 17.65 -2.46
C MET A 128 -0.30 17.58 -2.46
N THR A 129 0.39 18.69 -2.16
CA THR A 129 1.87 18.72 -2.13
C THR A 129 2.44 17.73 -1.13
N THR A 130 1.87 17.68 0.09
CA THR A 130 2.28 16.72 1.13
C THR A 130 1.96 15.28 0.73
N LEU A 131 0.78 15.06 0.14
CA LEU A 131 0.38 13.72 -0.31
C LEU A 131 1.29 13.21 -1.44
N LEU A 132 1.65 14.07 -2.41
CA LEU A 132 2.58 13.73 -3.49
C LEU A 132 3.99 13.52 -2.97
N MET A 133 4.43 14.29 -1.97
CA MET A 133 5.75 14.09 -1.35
C MET A 133 5.87 12.70 -0.71
N GLY A 134 4.84 12.25 0.00
CA GLY A 134 4.83 10.92 0.62
C GLY A 134 4.55 9.79 -0.38
N PHE A 135 3.40 9.81 -1.06
CA PHE A 135 3.04 8.72 -1.98
C PHE A 135 3.93 8.68 -3.24
N GLY A 136 4.55 9.79 -3.61
CA GLY A 136 5.51 9.86 -4.72
C GLY A 136 6.95 9.51 -4.34
N GLN A 137 7.22 9.15 -3.08
CA GLN A 137 8.57 8.79 -2.64
C GLN A 137 9.11 7.61 -3.47
N PRO A 138 10.36 7.67 -3.99
CA PRO A 138 10.95 6.58 -4.75
C PRO A 138 11.31 5.41 -3.81
N THR A 139 10.33 4.56 -3.52
CA THR A 139 10.48 3.35 -2.71
C THR A 139 10.29 2.11 -3.57
N LYS A 140 11.00 1.03 -3.22
CA LYS A 140 10.78 -0.29 -3.81
C LYS A 140 9.75 -1.11 -3.04
N ALA A 141 9.43 -0.72 -1.80
CA ALA A 141 8.60 -1.51 -0.91
C ALA A 141 7.20 -1.80 -1.48
N ILE A 142 6.47 -0.74 -1.88
CA ILE A 142 5.10 -0.87 -2.42
C ILE A 142 5.04 -1.80 -3.65
N PRO A 143 5.81 -1.56 -4.73
CA PRO A 143 5.74 -2.41 -5.91
C PRO A 143 6.23 -3.84 -5.63
N HIS A 144 7.20 -4.03 -4.73
CA HIS A 144 7.68 -5.36 -4.36
C HIS A 144 6.61 -6.13 -3.57
N ILE A 145 5.96 -5.53 -2.57
CA ILE A 145 4.82 -6.13 -1.84
C ILE A 145 3.73 -6.55 -2.83
N GLN A 146 3.32 -5.65 -3.73
CA GLN A 146 2.26 -5.92 -4.70
C GLN A 146 2.63 -7.08 -5.63
N THR A 147 3.87 -7.11 -6.11
CA THR A 147 4.39 -8.16 -6.99
C THR A 147 4.39 -9.52 -6.31
N VAL A 148 4.97 -9.60 -5.10
CA VAL A 148 5.04 -10.84 -4.32
C VAL A 148 3.63 -11.32 -3.98
N ARG A 149 2.76 -10.44 -3.46
CA ARG A 149 1.38 -10.79 -3.11
C ARG A 149 0.61 -11.33 -4.31
N ASN A 150 0.70 -10.67 -5.47
CA ASN A 150 -0.01 -11.11 -6.66
C ASN A 150 0.51 -12.48 -7.15
N ALA A 151 1.81 -12.70 -7.11
CA ALA A 151 2.37 -14.01 -7.43
C ALA A 151 1.92 -15.10 -6.46
N THR A 152 1.85 -14.83 -5.16
CA THR A 152 1.32 -15.82 -4.19
C THR A 152 -0.16 -16.14 -4.40
N ALA A 153 -0.94 -15.21 -4.95
CA ALA A 153 -2.37 -15.42 -5.20
C ALA A 153 -2.65 -16.18 -6.50
N HIS A 154 -1.80 -16.06 -7.51
CA HIS A 154 -2.04 -16.59 -8.85
C HIS A 154 -1.14 -17.76 -9.23
N LEU A 155 0.11 -17.78 -8.76
CA LEU A 155 1.11 -18.85 -8.97
C LEU A 155 1.28 -19.29 -10.44
N ASN A 156 1.17 -18.35 -11.39
CA ASN A 156 1.37 -18.60 -12.81
C ASN A 156 2.75 -18.15 -13.30
N SER A 157 3.20 -18.64 -14.46
CA SER A 157 4.54 -18.36 -14.99
C SER A 157 4.88 -16.88 -15.10
N GLU A 158 3.90 -16.04 -15.48
CA GLU A 158 4.07 -14.59 -15.63
C GLU A 158 4.32 -13.90 -14.28
N THR A 159 3.50 -14.18 -13.28
CA THR A 159 3.65 -13.59 -11.95
C THR A 159 4.91 -14.10 -11.24
N ILE A 160 5.28 -15.37 -11.45
CA ILE A 160 6.58 -15.91 -10.98
C ILE A 160 7.75 -15.20 -11.67
N ALA A 161 7.66 -14.93 -12.98
CA ALA A 161 8.70 -14.18 -13.68
C ALA A 161 8.87 -12.76 -13.13
N ASN A 162 7.78 -12.07 -12.78
CA ASN A 162 7.84 -10.76 -12.14
C ASN A 162 8.57 -10.82 -10.79
N VAL A 163 8.37 -11.87 -10.00
CA VAL A 163 9.08 -12.06 -8.72
C VAL A 163 10.56 -12.35 -8.95
N LYS A 164 10.92 -13.12 -9.98
CA LYS A 164 12.34 -13.35 -10.34
C LYS A 164 13.07 -12.07 -10.68
N GLN A 165 12.39 -11.07 -11.27
CA GLN A 165 12.97 -9.75 -11.53
C GLN A 165 13.31 -8.98 -10.23
N LEU A 166 12.77 -9.40 -9.08
CA LEU A 166 13.09 -8.79 -7.79
C LEU A 166 14.39 -9.32 -7.18
N LEU A 167 14.86 -10.50 -7.59
CA LEU A 167 16.04 -11.17 -7.01
C LEU A 167 17.30 -10.29 -6.98
N PRO A 168 17.64 -9.50 -8.02
CA PRO A 168 18.82 -8.64 -7.98
C PRO A 168 18.80 -7.56 -6.88
N PHE A 169 17.65 -7.29 -6.27
CA PHE A 169 17.52 -6.31 -5.19
C PHE A 169 17.74 -6.88 -3.80
N TYR A 170 17.87 -8.20 -3.65
CA TYR A 170 17.99 -8.85 -2.36
C TYR A 170 19.18 -9.81 -2.30
N LEU A 171 19.75 -9.97 -1.11
CA LEU A 171 20.77 -10.96 -0.82
C LEU A 171 20.08 -12.28 -0.45
N GLY A 172 20.36 -13.33 -1.23
CA GLY A 172 19.80 -14.65 -1.02
C GLY A 172 20.07 -15.59 -2.18
N HIS A 173 19.74 -16.86 -1.98
CA HIS A 173 19.63 -17.85 -3.05
C HIS A 173 18.19 -17.78 -3.59
N GLY A 174 17.94 -18.25 -4.82
CA GLY A 174 16.60 -18.20 -5.42
C GLY A 174 15.47 -18.73 -4.51
N PHE A 175 14.23 -18.38 -4.81
CA PHE A 175 13.08 -18.77 -3.99
C PHE A 175 12.46 -20.11 -4.43
N SER A 176 11.87 -20.86 -3.49
CA SER A 176 11.03 -22.03 -3.81
C SER A 176 9.57 -21.62 -3.98
N HIS A 177 9.13 -20.62 -3.22
CA HIS A 177 7.82 -19.99 -3.33
C HIS A 177 7.97 -18.46 -3.36
N PRO A 178 7.14 -17.70 -4.11
CA PRO A 178 7.28 -16.25 -4.20
C PRO A 178 7.38 -15.51 -2.87
N ILE A 179 6.69 -16.04 -1.85
CA ILE A 179 6.66 -15.44 -0.53
C ILE A 179 8.04 -15.41 0.14
N ASP A 180 8.95 -16.32 -0.23
CA ASP A 180 10.27 -16.44 0.40
C ASP A 180 11.11 -15.16 0.22
N ILE A 181 10.82 -14.35 -0.82
CA ILE A 181 11.45 -13.05 -1.03
C ILE A 181 11.35 -12.16 0.21
N MET A 182 10.25 -12.25 0.98
CA MET A 182 10.05 -11.39 2.15
C MET A 182 11.11 -11.60 3.25
N TRP A 183 11.80 -12.74 3.22
CA TRP A 183 12.84 -13.13 4.18
C TRP A 183 14.26 -12.98 3.62
N MET A 184 14.41 -12.55 2.37
CA MET A 184 15.72 -12.20 1.82
C MET A 184 16.15 -10.84 2.36
N GLN A 185 17.45 -10.63 2.48
CA GLN A 185 17.98 -9.41 3.08
C GLN A 185 18.06 -8.30 2.04
N ASP A 186 17.53 -7.11 2.36
CA ASP A 186 17.79 -5.90 1.57
C ASP A 186 19.25 -5.46 1.83
N PRO A 187 20.08 -5.30 0.77
CA PRO A 187 21.51 -5.01 0.94
C PRO A 187 21.77 -3.63 1.56
N ASN A 188 20.85 -2.67 1.40
CA ASN A 188 21.01 -1.31 1.90
C ASN A 188 20.50 -1.20 3.34
N ALA A 189 19.31 -1.74 3.61
CA ALA A 189 18.69 -1.69 4.93
C ALA A 189 19.29 -2.70 5.92
N ARG A 190 20.02 -3.72 5.42
CA ARG A 190 20.64 -4.80 6.21
C ARG A 190 19.64 -5.58 7.08
N THR A 191 18.38 -5.61 6.68
CA THR A 191 17.29 -6.35 7.32
C THR A 191 16.50 -7.12 6.26
N GLU A 192 15.71 -8.09 6.68
CA GLU A 192 14.81 -8.84 5.81
C GLU A 192 13.80 -7.90 5.14
N ALA A 193 13.46 -8.22 3.89
CA ALA A 193 12.63 -7.37 3.04
C ALA A 193 11.31 -6.97 3.71
N ILE A 194 10.68 -7.86 4.48
CA ILE A 194 9.43 -7.54 5.20
C ILE A 194 9.57 -6.37 6.18
N TYR A 195 10.68 -6.28 6.91
CA TYR A 195 10.90 -5.20 7.87
C TYR A 195 11.18 -3.89 7.14
N TYR A 196 12.03 -3.93 6.11
CA TYR A 196 12.26 -2.79 5.22
C TYR A 196 10.94 -2.27 4.62
N TRP A 197 10.09 -3.17 4.12
CA TRP A 197 8.80 -2.78 3.56
C TRP A 197 7.89 -2.11 4.59
N LEU A 198 7.81 -2.67 5.81
CA LEU A 198 7.02 -2.10 6.89
C LEU A 198 7.53 -0.70 7.27
N ASP A 199 8.84 -0.49 7.32
CA ASP A 199 9.45 0.80 7.65
C ASP A 199 9.17 1.86 6.60
N GLU A 200 9.29 1.52 5.32
CA GLU A 200 8.98 2.43 4.21
C GLU A 200 7.50 2.83 4.22
N LEU A 201 6.58 1.89 4.46
CA LEU A 201 5.16 2.23 4.57
C LEU A 201 4.86 3.12 5.79
N GLN A 202 5.56 2.92 6.92
CA GLN A 202 5.43 3.79 8.09
C GLN A 202 5.96 5.20 7.81
N LEU A 203 7.09 5.32 7.12
CA LEU A 203 7.68 6.59 6.72
C LEU A 203 6.71 7.37 5.81
N ILE A 204 6.17 6.71 4.78
CA ILE A 204 5.19 7.34 3.89
C ILE A 204 3.95 7.76 4.68
N ALA A 205 3.45 6.90 5.57
CA ALA A 205 2.30 7.21 6.43
C ALA A 205 2.54 8.44 7.31
N ASP A 206 3.77 8.63 7.80
CA ASP A 206 4.17 9.79 8.60
C ASP A 206 4.11 11.08 7.80
N ILE A 207 4.67 11.07 6.58
CA ILE A 207 4.69 12.21 5.66
C ILE A 207 3.27 12.60 5.25
N VAL A 208 2.46 11.66 4.72
CA VAL A 208 1.15 11.97 4.14
C VAL A 208 0.10 12.40 5.18
N THR A 209 0.37 12.17 6.47
CA THR A 209 -0.51 12.59 7.56
C THR A 209 0.02 13.76 8.37
N SER A 210 1.24 14.24 8.06
CA SER A 210 1.86 15.40 8.72
C SER A 210 1.01 16.66 8.61
#